data_AF-A0AAW4JFJ9-F1
#
_entry.id   AF-A0AAW4JFJ9-F1
#
_cell.length_a   1.000
_cell.length_b   1.000
_cell.length_c   1.000
_cell.angle_alpha   90.00
_cell.angle_beta   90.00
_cell.angle_gamma   90.00
#
_symmetry.space_group_name_H-M   'P 1'
#
loop_
_entity.id
_entity.type
_entity.pdbx_description
1 polymer ?
#
loop_
_entity_poly.entity_id
_entity_poly.type
_entity_poly.pdbx_seq_one_letter_code
_entity_poly.pdbx_strand_id
1 'polypeptide(L)'
;MAWDWVVPVATSGFGALVGISGIVASFKTSERSRQHAENLAEERHWHELELAKQKSEHDLRLAREQRRQERQAVAYVEILKEVQRVSFWANASHPDGAMEKDDAPKHLHLVTDSAADALLRTYGSDEVIGLFDTWRTRVQEIAKSFHLLTIDLNAGPGSRWQNGKQTSQEWSRLYEKLVPDENTAKIALTKRIQQELQDTG
;
A
#
# COMPACT_ATOMS: atom_id res chain seq x y z
N MET A 1 34.52 4.42 18.75
CA MET A 1 34.25 5.81 18.34
C MET A 1 34.36 6.66 19.59
N ALA A 2 35.53 7.27 19.77
CA ALA A 2 35.85 8.15 20.88
C ALA A 2 36.24 9.51 20.29
N TRP A 3 35.65 10.56 20.86
CA TRP A 3 35.98 11.96 20.64
C TRP A 3 37.34 12.25 21.27
N ASP A 4 38.28 12.84 20.53
CA ASP A 4 39.41 13.60 21.06
C ASP A 4 40.15 14.30 19.92
N TRP A 5 39.96 15.62 19.78
CA TRP A 5 40.99 16.47 19.19
C TRP A 5 41.13 17.74 20.03
N VAL A 6 42.12 17.66 20.91
CA VAL A 6 42.80 18.75 21.61
C VAL A 6 43.47 19.68 20.58
N VAL A 7 43.44 20.98 20.85
CA VAL A 7 44.41 21.97 20.33
C VAL A 7 45.25 22.42 21.52
N PRO A 8 46.59 22.62 21.41
CA PRO A 8 47.09 23.98 21.15
C PRO A 8 48.50 24.12 20.49
N VAL A 9 48.65 25.20 19.70
CA VAL A 9 49.77 26.20 19.65
C VAL A 9 51.23 25.72 19.48
N ALA A 10 51.88 26.16 18.38
CA ALA A 10 53.08 27.02 18.34
C ALA A 10 53.91 26.84 17.06
N THR A 11 53.99 27.86 16.21
CA THR A 11 55.23 28.15 15.47
C THR A 11 55.31 29.64 15.21
N SER A 12 55.77 30.36 16.23
CA SER A 12 56.45 31.64 16.10
C SER A 12 57.70 31.46 15.23
N GLY A 13 57.80 32.17 14.11
CA GLY A 13 59.02 32.15 13.31
C GLY A 13 58.94 33.02 12.06
N PHE A 14 59.50 34.23 12.18
CA PHE A 14 59.95 35.13 11.11
C PHE A 14 58.91 36.00 10.39
N GLY A 15 59.13 37.31 10.48
CA GLY A 15 58.62 38.25 9.48
C GLY A 15 58.16 39.60 10.03
N ALA A 16 59.01 40.31 10.76
CA ALA A 16 58.81 41.74 10.99
C ALA A 16 58.95 42.51 9.66
N LEU A 17 58.09 43.53 9.50
CA LEU A 17 58.30 44.76 8.72
C LEU A 17 58.29 44.69 7.18
N VAL A 18 57.08 44.81 6.60
CA VAL A 18 56.81 45.61 5.39
C VAL A 18 55.40 46.20 5.56
N GLY A 19 55.25 47.46 5.99
CA GLY A 19 55.07 48.56 5.04
C GLY A 19 53.78 49.31 5.37
N ILE A 20 53.92 50.45 6.05
CA ILE A 20 52.83 51.40 6.35
C ILE A 20 52.29 52.07 5.05
N SER A 21 52.80 51.71 3.87
CA SER A 21 52.31 52.12 2.55
C SER A 21 50.99 51.47 2.12
N GLY A 22 50.49 50.44 2.83
CA GLY A 22 49.24 49.74 2.47
C GLY A 22 47.93 50.43 2.89
N ILE A 23 47.97 51.45 3.75
CA ILE A 23 46.76 52.04 4.34
C ILE A 23 46.06 52.98 3.35
N VAL A 24 46.77 53.67 2.45
CA VAL A 24 46.14 54.57 1.47
C VAL A 24 45.62 53.82 0.22
N ALA A 25 46.28 52.73 -0.19
CA ALA A 25 45.77 51.86 -1.26
C ALA A 25 44.50 51.10 -0.83
N SER A 26 44.41 50.68 0.44
CA SER A 26 43.25 50.01 1.03
C SER A 26 41.97 50.87 1.04
N PHE A 27 42.08 52.20 1.10
CA PHE A 27 40.91 53.09 1.09
C PHE A 27 40.30 53.30 -0.31
N LYS A 28 41.08 53.12 -1.40
CA LYS A 28 40.55 53.15 -2.78
C LYS A 28 40.18 51.77 -3.35
N THR A 29 40.71 50.68 -2.80
CA THR A 29 40.20 49.32 -3.08
C THR A 29 38.98 48.95 -2.23
N SER A 30 38.76 49.63 -1.11
CA SER A 30 37.57 49.52 -0.25
C SER A 30 36.23 49.71 -1.00
N GLU A 31 36.13 50.70 -1.89
CA GLU A 31 34.88 50.93 -2.63
C GLU A 31 34.61 49.87 -3.70
N ARG A 32 35.67 49.34 -4.34
CA ARG A 32 35.54 48.23 -5.31
C ARG A 32 35.27 46.89 -4.63
N SER A 33 35.84 46.64 -3.44
CA SER A 33 35.55 45.43 -2.69
C SER A 33 34.15 45.44 -2.08
N ARG A 34 33.63 46.61 -1.69
CA ARG A 34 32.25 46.73 -1.17
C ARG A 34 31.21 46.46 -2.25
N GLN A 35 31.36 47.02 -3.44
CA GLN A 35 30.48 46.73 -4.57
C GLN A 35 30.60 45.26 -5.03
N HIS A 36 31.80 44.67 -4.98
CA HIS A 36 31.98 43.25 -5.29
C HIS A 36 31.38 42.33 -4.22
N ALA A 37 31.45 42.70 -2.94
CA ALA A 37 30.81 41.98 -1.84
C ALA A 37 29.28 42.08 -1.90
N GLU A 38 28.74 43.25 -2.28
CA GLU A 38 27.30 43.45 -2.50
C GLU A 38 26.79 42.59 -3.67
N ASN A 39 27.50 42.57 -4.81
CA ASN A 39 27.14 41.72 -5.95
C ASN A 39 27.24 40.21 -5.64
N LEU A 40 28.28 39.78 -4.92
CA LEU A 40 28.41 38.38 -4.49
C LEU A 40 27.34 37.98 -3.45
N ALA A 41 26.90 38.91 -2.59
CA ALA A 41 25.81 38.65 -1.66
C ALA A 41 24.47 38.51 -2.38
N GLU A 42 24.23 39.31 -3.42
CA GLU A 42 23.01 39.23 -4.23
C GLU A 42 22.95 37.93 -5.05
N GLU A 43 24.06 37.53 -5.68
CA GLU A 43 24.15 36.23 -6.38
C GLU A 43 23.95 35.04 -5.44
N ARG A 44 24.52 35.09 -4.22
CA ARG A 44 24.30 34.05 -3.21
C ARG A 44 22.85 33.98 -2.77
N HIS A 45 22.22 35.11 -2.53
CA HIS A 45 20.81 35.16 -2.13
C HIS A 45 19.89 34.56 -3.21
N TRP A 46 20.12 34.88 -4.49
CA TRP A 46 19.38 34.26 -5.60
C TRP A 46 19.61 32.75 -5.68
N HIS A 47 20.85 32.30 -5.49
CA HIS A 47 21.17 30.87 -5.48
C HIS A 47 20.52 30.13 -4.31
N GLU A 48 20.52 30.73 -3.12
CA GLU A 48 19.87 30.18 -1.92
C GLU A 48 18.35 30.07 -2.10
N LEU A 49 17.71 31.07 -2.70
CA LEU A 49 16.28 31.02 -3.03
C LEU A 49 15.95 29.91 -4.01
N GLU A 50 16.81 29.69 -5.01
CA GLU A 50 16.60 28.64 -6.01
C GLU A 50 16.77 27.24 -5.40
N LEU A 51 17.79 27.05 -4.56
CA LEU A 51 17.98 25.81 -3.80
C LEU A 51 16.80 25.55 -2.84
N ALA A 52 16.29 26.59 -2.18
CA ALA A 52 15.14 26.47 -1.30
C ALA A 52 13.87 26.04 -2.05
N LYS A 53 13.65 26.58 -3.26
CA LYS A 53 12.53 26.16 -4.13
C LYS A 53 12.68 24.71 -4.56
N GLN A 54 13.85 24.32 -5.08
CA GLN A 54 14.09 22.94 -5.51
C GLN A 54 13.91 21.93 -4.37
N LYS A 55 14.40 22.27 -3.17
CA LYS A 55 14.20 21.44 -1.98
C LYS A 55 12.72 21.34 -1.61
N SER A 56 11.99 22.46 -1.62
CA SER A 56 10.55 22.46 -1.35
C SER A 56 9.77 21.62 -2.35
N GLU A 57 10.08 21.71 -3.64
CA GLU A 57 9.42 20.90 -4.67
C GLU A 57 9.72 19.41 -4.53
N HIS A 58 10.95 19.07 -4.17
CA HIS A 58 11.36 17.70 -3.88
C HIS A 58 10.61 17.15 -2.66
N ASP A 59 10.59 17.90 -1.55
CA ASP A 59 9.91 17.51 -0.32
C ASP A 59 8.38 17.33 -0.56
N LEU A 60 7.77 18.22 -1.36
CA LEU A 60 6.37 18.09 -1.76
C LEU A 60 6.11 16.85 -2.62
N ARG A 61 7.04 16.48 -3.50
CA ARG A 61 6.94 15.27 -4.31
C ARG A 61 7.01 14.02 -3.44
N LEU A 62 7.99 13.94 -2.54
CA LEU A 62 8.13 12.84 -1.59
C LEU A 62 6.89 12.70 -0.70
N ALA A 63 6.38 13.80 -0.15
CA ALA A 63 5.18 13.78 0.69
C ALA A 63 3.93 13.29 -0.07
N ARG A 64 3.81 13.60 -1.38
CA ARG A 64 2.70 13.09 -2.21
C ARG A 64 2.83 11.60 -2.48
N GLU A 65 4.05 11.13 -2.73
CA GLU A 65 4.34 9.72 -2.98
C GLU A 65 4.07 8.86 -1.74
N GLN A 66 4.55 9.29 -0.57
CA GLN A 66 4.26 8.63 0.71
C GLN A 66 2.75 8.52 0.97
N ARG A 67 1.99 9.61 0.80
CA ARG A 67 0.53 9.58 0.96
C ARG A 67 -0.19 8.69 -0.06
N ARG A 68 0.42 8.44 -1.22
CA ARG A 68 -0.12 7.53 -2.22
C ARG A 68 0.11 6.08 -1.80
N GLN A 69 1.32 5.76 -1.35
CA GLN A 69 1.68 4.44 -0.81
C GLN A 69 0.82 4.08 0.41
N GLU A 70 0.65 5.00 1.36
CA GLU A 70 -0.21 4.80 2.53
C GLU A 70 -1.66 4.48 2.13
N ARG A 71 -2.21 5.22 1.16
CA ARG A 71 -3.59 4.99 0.68
C ARG A 71 -3.73 3.64 -0.04
N GLN A 72 -2.73 3.25 -0.83
CA GLN A 72 -2.70 1.93 -1.47
C GLN A 72 -2.64 0.80 -0.43
N ALA A 73 -1.78 0.94 0.59
CA ALA A 73 -1.69 -0.04 1.67
C ALA A 73 -3.00 -0.19 2.44
N VAL A 74 -3.66 0.92 2.78
CA VAL A 74 -4.98 0.92 3.42
C VAL A 74 -6.02 0.24 2.52
N ALA A 75 -6.05 0.56 1.23
CA ALA A 75 -6.97 -0.06 0.28
C ALA A 75 -6.80 -1.59 0.22
N TYR A 76 -5.56 -2.07 0.14
CA TYR A 76 -5.25 -3.51 0.12
C TYR A 76 -5.63 -4.22 1.42
N VAL A 77 -5.46 -3.58 2.57
CA VAL A 77 -5.93 -4.13 3.86
C VAL A 77 -7.45 -4.31 3.86
N GLU A 78 -8.20 -3.33 3.39
CA GLU A 78 -9.67 -3.44 3.31
C GLU A 78 -10.12 -4.55 2.35
N ILE A 79 -9.45 -4.68 1.20
CA ILE A 79 -9.72 -5.77 0.26
C ILE A 79 -9.45 -7.13 0.90
N LEU A 80 -8.32 -7.31 1.59
CA LEU A 80 -7.97 -8.58 2.24
C LEU A 80 -8.92 -8.94 3.39
N LYS A 81 -9.42 -7.96 4.15
CA LYS A 81 -10.46 -8.18 5.16
C LYS A 81 -11.73 -8.74 4.53
N GLU A 82 -12.15 -8.16 3.40
CA GLU A 82 -13.33 -8.62 2.67
C GLU A 82 -13.15 -10.05 2.16
N VAL A 83 -12.01 -10.31 1.51
CA VAL A 83 -11.62 -11.64 1.02
C VAL A 83 -11.68 -12.65 2.16
N GLN A 84 -11.02 -12.37 3.28
CA GLN A 84 -10.98 -13.28 4.42
C GLN A 84 -12.37 -13.55 5.00
N ARG A 85 -13.21 -12.52 5.13
CA ARG A 85 -14.58 -12.65 5.64
C ARG A 85 -15.42 -13.55 4.73
N VAL A 86 -15.37 -13.32 3.43
CA VAL A 86 -16.13 -14.07 2.44
C VAL A 86 -15.63 -15.52 2.32
N SER A 87 -14.30 -15.72 2.31
CA SER A 87 -13.69 -17.05 2.33
C SER A 87 -14.04 -17.82 3.60
N PHE A 88 -14.06 -17.17 4.75
CA PHE A 88 -14.49 -17.79 6.00
C PHE A 88 -15.92 -18.30 5.89
N TRP A 89 -16.83 -17.47 5.38
CA TRP A 89 -18.20 -17.90 5.12
C TRP A 89 -18.27 -19.08 4.15
N ALA A 90 -17.56 -19.01 3.01
CA ALA A 90 -17.57 -20.07 2.00
C ALA A 90 -17.13 -21.42 2.58
N ASN A 91 -16.14 -21.40 3.48
CA ASN A 91 -15.64 -22.60 4.17
C ASN A 91 -16.54 -23.08 5.32
N ALA A 92 -17.23 -22.16 6.00
CA ALA A 92 -18.14 -22.48 7.10
C ALA A 92 -19.52 -22.94 6.61
N SER A 93 -19.87 -22.65 5.36
CA SER A 93 -21.17 -22.98 4.77
C SER A 93 -21.31 -24.49 4.59
N HIS A 94 -22.26 -25.09 5.30
CA HIS A 94 -22.62 -26.49 5.12
C HIS A 94 -24.14 -26.62 5.09
N PRO A 95 -24.75 -27.36 4.13
CA PRO A 95 -26.20 -27.52 4.04
C PRO A 95 -26.82 -28.14 5.31
N ASP A 96 -26.06 -29.02 5.96
CA ASP A 96 -26.48 -29.69 7.20
C ASP A 96 -26.19 -28.86 8.47
N GLY A 97 -25.48 -27.75 8.34
CA GLY A 97 -25.11 -26.88 9.46
C GLY A 97 -26.26 -25.99 9.90
N ALA A 98 -26.35 -25.73 11.21
CA ALA A 98 -27.30 -24.77 11.78
C ALA A 98 -26.93 -23.29 11.55
N MET A 99 -26.09 -22.99 10.54
CA MET A 99 -25.97 -21.61 10.08
C MET A 99 -27.33 -21.22 9.53
N GLU A 100 -27.95 -20.24 10.19
CA GLU A 100 -29.30 -19.82 9.86
C GLU A 100 -29.32 -19.35 8.40
N LYS A 101 -30.41 -19.58 7.67
CA LYS A 101 -30.52 -19.17 6.26
C LYS A 101 -30.26 -17.67 6.04
N ASP A 102 -30.41 -16.88 7.11
CA ASP A 102 -30.14 -15.44 7.19
C ASP A 102 -28.68 -15.08 7.55
N ASP A 103 -27.86 -16.04 8.00
CA ASP A 103 -26.42 -15.90 8.25
C ASP A 103 -25.58 -16.11 6.99
N ALA A 104 -26.18 -16.65 5.92
CA ALA A 104 -25.62 -16.47 4.60
C ALA A 104 -25.47 -14.96 4.40
N PRO A 105 -24.24 -14.45 4.22
CA PRO A 105 -23.99 -13.05 4.04
C PRO A 105 -25.01 -12.54 3.04
N LYS A 106 -25.89 -11.62 3.46
CA LYS A 106 -26.59 -10.71 2.52
C LYS A 106 -25.58 -10.09 1.53
N HIS A 107 -24.31 -10.17 1.91
CA HIS A 107 -23.04 -9.85 1.29
C HIS A 107 -22.54 -10.76 0.16
N LEU A 108 -23.28 -11.79 -0.28
CA LEU A 108 -22.97 -12.39 -1.59
C LEU A 108 -23.16 -11.38 -2.74
N HIS A 109 -24.06 -10.41 -2.53
CA HIS A 109 -24.15 -9.18 -3.33
C HIS A 109 -23.00 -8.17 -3.06
N LEU A 110 -22.20 -8.34 -2.01
CA LEU A 110 -21.00 -7.52 -1.71
C LEU A 110 -19.68 -8.15 -2.24
N VAL A 111 -19.66 -9.40 -2.68
CA VAL A 111 -18.59 -9.82 -3.63
C VAL A 111 -18.74 -9.04 -4.96
N THR A 112 -19.91 -8.44 -5.16
CA THR A 112 -20.26 -7.44 -6.19
C THR A 112 -20.30 -6.01 -5.64
N ASP A 113 -19.73 -5.75 -4.45
CA ASP A 113 -19.78 -4.42 -3.85
C ASP A 113 -18.89 -3.45 -4.61
N SER A 114 -19.48 -2.31 -4.95
CA SER A 114 -18.81 -1.23 -5.65
C SER A 114 -17.56 -0.72 -4.92
N ALA A 115 -17.44 -0.93 -3.60
CA ALA A 115 -16.35 -0.43 -2.78
C ALA A 115 -15.02 -1.17 -3.04
N ALA A 116 -15.01 -2.51 -2.97
CA ALA A 116 -13.80 -3.29 -3.23
C ALA A 116 -13.35 -3.13 -4.70
N ASP A 117 -14.31 -3.11 -5.64
CA ASP A 117 -14.02 -2.83 -7.05
C ASP A 117 -13.50 -1.41 -7.28
N ALA A 118 -14.05 -0.41 -6.59
CA ALA A 118 -13.54 0.97 -6.69
C ALA A 118 -12.12 1.08 -6.12
N LEU A 119 -11.84 0.42 -4.99
CA LEU A 119 -10.50 0.37 -4.41
C LEU A 119 -9.51 -0.32 -5.35
N LEU A 120 -9.88 -1.47 -5.91
CA LEU A 120 -9.04 -2.20 -6.87
C LEU A 120 -8.81 -1.41 -8.15
N ARG A 121 -9.83 -0.75 -8.71
CA ARG A 121 -9.66 0.09 -9.90
C ARG A 121 -8.82 1.34 -9.65
N THR A 122 -8.82 1.84 -8.41
CA THR A 122 -8.07 3.06 -8.05
C THR A 122 -6.62 2.76 -7.69
N TYR A 123 -6.37 1.64 -7.00
CA TYR A 123 -5.09 1.34 -6.37
C TYR A 123 -4.47 0.01 -6.80
N GLY A 124 -5.25 -0.91 -7.36
CA GLY A 124 -4.82 -2.23 -7.80
C GLY A 124 -4.11 -2.20 -9.15
N SER A 125 -3.11 -3.06 -9.31
CA SER A 125 -2.59 -3.39 -10.64
C SER A 125 -3.56 -4.28 -11.41
N ASP A 126 -3.36 -4.37 -12.73
CA ASP A 126 -4.12 -5.31 -13.58
C ASP A 126 -3.99 -6.77 -13.12
N GLU A 127 -2.84 -7.14 -12.56
CA GLU A 127 -2.59 -8.49 -12.04
C GLU A 127 -3.41 -8.75 -10.77
N VAL A 128 -3.41 -7.79 -9.82
CA VAL A 128 -4.22 -7.90 -8.60
C VAL A 128 -5.71 -7.94 -8.95
N ILE A 129 -6.16 -7.14 -9.92
CA ILE A 129 -7.55 -7.15 -10.40
C ILE A 129 -7.90 -8.53 -10.98
N GLY A 130 -7.07 -9.09 -11.85
CA GLY A 130 -7.31 -10.42 -12.44
C GLY A 130 -7.32 -11.55 -11.41
N LEU A 131 -6.43 -11.51 -10.41
CA LEU A 131 -6.42 -12.48 -9.31
C LEU A 131 -7.66 -12.34 -8.43
N PHE A 132 -8.10 -11.11 -8.17
CA PHE A 132 -9.31 -10.85 -7.40
C PHE A 132 -10.56 -11.38 -8.12
N ASP A 133 -10.68 -11.15 -9.43
CA ASP A 133 -11.79 -11.67 -10.24
C ASP A 133 -11.79 -13.20 -10.30
N THR A 134 -10.61 -13.81 -10.37
CA THR A 134 -10.46 -15.28 -10.31
C THR A 134 -10.98 -15.81 -8.97
N TRP A 135 -10.53 -15.23 -7.86
CA TRP A 135 -10.99 -15.60 -6.52
C TRP A 135 -12.51 -15.40 -6.36
N ARG A 136 -13.02 -14.24 -6.75
CA ARG A 136 -14.45 -13.89 -6.76
C ARG A 136 -15.28 -14.93 -7.51
N THR A 137 -14.82 -15.35 -8.68
CA THR A 137 -15.52 -16.35 -9.50
C THR A 137 -15.66 -17.67 -8.74
N ARG A 138 -14.62 -18.13 -8.04
CA ARG A 138 -14.66 -19.36 -7.23
C ARG A 138 -15.64 -19.27 -6.07
N VAL A 139 -15.63 -18.14 -5.35
CA VAL A 139 -16.61 -17.91 -4.27
C VAL A 139 -18.04 -17.92 -4.82
N GLN A 140 -18.28 -17.31 -5.98
CA GLN A 140 -19.60 -17.32 -6.61
C GLN A 140 -20.04 -18.73 -7.02
N GLU A 141 -19.13 -19.59 -7.47
CA GLU A 141 -19.41 -21.00 -7.76
C GLU A 141 -19.83 -21.77 -6.50
N ILE A 142 -19.12 -21.56 -5.38
CA ILE A 142 -19.47 -22.15 -4.07
C ILE A 142 -20.87 -21.69 -3.64
N ALA A 143 -21.14 -20.39 -3.72
CA ALA A 143 -22.41 -19.81 -3.33
C ALA A 143 -23.59 -20.28 -4.18
N LYS A 144 -23.42 -20.33 -5.51
CA LYS A 144 -24.43 -20.87 -6.43
C LYS A 144 -24.73 -22.33 -6.10
N SER A 145 -23.69 -23.13 -5.88
CA SER A 145 -23.82 -24.55 -5.53
C SER A 145 -24.60 -24.72 -4.21
N PHE A 146 -24.23 -23.95 -3.19
CA PHE A 146 -24.92 -23.94 -1.90
C PHE A 146 -26.40 -23.57 -2.03
N HIS A 147 -26.71 -22.51 -2.80
CA HIS A 147 -28.09 -22.07 -3.03
C HIS A 147 -28.95 -23.13 -3.72
N LEU A 148 -28.42 -23.76 -4.78
CA LEU A 148 -29.13 -24.80 -5.54
C LEU A 148 -29.46 -26.01 -4.66
N LEU A 149 -28.49 -26.47 -3.87
CA LEU A 149 -28.68 -27.60 -2.94
C LEU A 149 -29.67 -27.24 -1.83
N THR A 150 -29.67 -25.99 -1.37
CA THR A 150 -30.62 -25.51 -0.35
C THR A 150 -32.06 -25.45 -0.87
N ILE A 151 -32.27 -25.13 -2.16
CA ILE A 151 -33.61 -25.16 -2.77
C ILE A 151 -34.17 -26.59 -2.77
N ASP A 152 -33.36 -27.58 -3.16
CA ASP A 152 -33.75 -28.99 -3.21
C ASP A 152 -34.18 -29.53 -1.83
N LEU A 153 -33.44 -29.16 -0.77
CA LEU A 153 -33.79 -29.51 0.62
C LEU A 153 -35.12 -28.95 1.10
N ASN A 154 -35.61 -27.87 0.49
CA ASN A 154 -36.85 -27.19 0.87
C ASN A 154 -38.07 -27.60 0.02
N ALA A 155 -37.94 -28.56 -0.90
CA ALA A 155 -38.99 -28.95 -1.85
C ALA A 155 -40.17 -29.76 -1.24
N GLY A 156 -40.15 -30.12 0.05
CA GLY A 156 -41.31 -30.72 0.75
C GLY A 156 -40.95 -31.54 2.01
N PRO A 157 -41.94 -31.91 2.86
CA PRO A 157 -41.70 -32.64 4.11
C PRO A 157 -41.15 -34.05 3.91
N GLY A 158 -41.52 -34.72 2.81
CA GLY A 158 -41.06 -36.07 2.47
C GLY A 158 -39.66 -36.11 1.84
N SER A 159 -39.23 -35.06 1.15
CA SER A 159 -37.92 -35.00 0.49
C SER A 159 -36.78 -34.69 1.46
N ARG A 160 -37.04 -33.99 2.56
CA ARG A 160 -35.99 -33.53 3.50
C ARG A 160 -35.14 -34.67 4.08
N TRP A 161 -35.74 -35.82 4.37
CA TRP A 161 -35.04 -36.96 4.99
C TRP A 161 -34.35 -37.88 3.99
N GLN A 162 -34.90 -38.06 2.78
CA GLN A 162 -34.27 -38.84 1.71
C GLN A 162 -33.21 -38.02 0.96
N ASN A 163 -33.52 -36.76 0.63
CA ASN A 163 -32.61 -35.90 -0.11
C ASN A 163 -31.50 -35.37 0.79
N GLY A 164 -31.72 -35.16 2.10
CA GLY A 164 -30.70 -34.64 3.02
C GLY A 164 -29.35 -35.36 2.95
N LYS A 165 -29.35 -36.70 2.95
CA LYS A 165 -28.11 -37.50 2.83
C LYS A 165 -27.47 -37.38 1.45
N GLN A 166 -28.27 -37.34 0.39
CA GLN A 166 -27.78 -37.21 -0.98
C GLN A 166 -27.20 -35.81 -1.21
N THR A 167 -27.92 -34.76 -0.82
CA THR A 167 -27.48 -33.36 -0.88
C THR A 167 -26.20 -33.14 -0.07
N SER A 168 -26.07 -33.75 1.11
CA SER A 168 -24.86 -33.70 1.93
C SER A 168 -23.64 -34.34 1.24
N GLN A 169 -23.84 -35.51 0.61
CA GLN A 169 -22.80 -36.18 -0.18
C GLN A 169 -22.42 -35.38 -1.44
N GLU A 170 -23.41 -34.83 -2.14
CA GLU A 170 -23.19 -33.96 -3.30
C GLU A 170 -22.45 -32.68 -2.91
N TRP A 171 -22.82 -32.07 -1.79
CA TRP A 171 -22.09 -30.93 -1.24
C TRP A 171 -20.66 -31.29 -0.91
N SER A 172 -20.41 -32.41 -0.21
CA SER A 172 -19.06 -32.83 0.15
C SER A 172 -18.17 -33.01 -1.09
N ARG A 173 -18.70 -33.63 -2.16
CA ARG A 173 -17.98 -33.76 -3.44
C ARG A 173 -17.69 -32.42 -4.11
N LEU A 174 -18.63 -31.49 -4.10
CA LEU A 174 -18.44 -30.15 -4.65
C LEU A 174 -17.46 -29.33 -3.81
N TYR A 175 -17.57 -29.42 -2.48
CA TYR A 175 -16.74 -28.73 -1.51
C TYR A 175 -15.27 -29.18 -1.63
N GLU A 176 -15.03 -30.50 -1.73
CA GLU A 176 -13.70 -31.08 -1.96
C GLU A 176 -13.03 -30.55 -3.23
N LYS A 177 -13.82 -30.13 -4.22
CA LYS A 177 -13.31 -29.55 -5.47
C LYS A 177 -13.15 -28.03 -5.40
N LEU A 178 -14.18 -27.32 -4.93
CA LEU A 178 -14.25 -25.87 -5.05
C LEU A 178 -13.43 -25.14 -4.00
N VAL A 179 -13.33 -25.67 -2.78
CA VAL A 179 -12.62 -25.01 -1.67
C VAL A 179 -11.11 -24.98 -1.88
N PRO A 180 -10.45 -26.04 -2.36
CA PRO A 180 -9.03 -25.95 -2.71
C PRO A 180 -8.74 -24.90 -3.79
N ASP A 181 -9.62 -24.80 -4.81
CA ASP A 181 -9.48 -23.82 -5.89
C ASP A 181 -9.66 -22.38 -5.37
N GLU A 182 -10.65 -22.14 -4.51
CA GLU A 182 -10.85 -20.86 -3.82
C GLU A 182 -9.63 -20.48 -2.98
N ASN A 183 -9.13 -21.41 -2.16
CA ASN A 183 -7.97 -21.17 -1.31
C ASN A 183 -6.71 -20.88 -2.12
N THR A 184 -6.52 -21.57 -3.24
CA THR A 184 -5.40 -21.33 -4.15
C THR A 184 -5.47 -19.93 -4.73
N ALA A 185 -6.64 -19.51 -5.21
CA ALA A 185 -6.85 -18.16 -5.75
C ALA A 185 -6.64 -17.08 -4.69
N LYS A 186 -7.15 -17.30 -3.47
CA LYS A 186 -6.95 -16.39 -2.32
C LYS A 186 -5.47 -16.25 -1.97
N ILE A 187 -4.73 -17.35 -1.89
CA ILE A 187 -3.29 -17.33 -1.57
C ILE A 187 -2.52 -16.57 -2.65
N ALA A 188 -2.84 -16.81 -3.93
CA ALA A 188 -2.22 -16.10 -5.05
C ALA A 188 -2.47 -14.59 -4.97
N LEU A 189 -3.72 -14.17 -4.73
CA LEU A 189 -4.10 -12.77 -4.53
C LEU A 189 -3.33 -12.13 -3.37
N THR A 190 -3.35 -12.75 -2.18
CA THR A 190 -2.67 -12.24 -0.99
C THR A 190 -1.16 -12.11 -1.22
N LYS A 191 -0.54 -13.10 -1.84
CA LYS A 191 0.88 -13.08 -2.16
C LYS A 191 1.23 -11.94 -3.12
N ARG A 192 0.40 -11.72 -4.16
CA ARG A 192 0.65 -10.64 -5.12
C ARG A 192 0.49 -9.27 -4.49
N ILE A 193 -0.56 -9.06 -3.68
CA ILE A 193 -0.75 -7.83 -2.90
C ILE A 193 0.46 -7.57 -1.99
N GLN A 194 0.97 -8.61 -1.31
CA GLN A 194 2.15 -8.49 -0.46
C GLN A 194 3.40 -8.09 -1.26
N GLN A 195 3.59 -8.66 -2.45
CA GLN A 195 4.71 -8.30 -3.34
C GLN A 195 4.61 -6.84 -3.78
N GLU A 196 3.44 -6.37 -4.19
CA GLU A 196 3.29 -4.97 -4.60
C GLU A 196 3.54 -3.97 -3.47
N LEU A 197 3.14 -4.31 -2.25
CA LEU A 197 3.46 -3.49 -1.08
C LEU A 197 4.97 -3.46 -0.77
N GLN A 198 5.69 -4.52 -1.09
CA GLN A 198 7.15 -4.58 -0.95
C GLN A 198 7.86 -3.82 -2.07
N ASP A 199 7.36 -3.90 -3.31
CA ASP A 199 7.95 -3.24 -4.46
C ASP A 199 7.74 -1.71 -4.44
N THR A 200 6.73 -1.24 -3.71
CA THR A 200 6.39 0.19 -3.62
C THR A 200 7.01 0.90 -2.41
N GLY A 201 7.60 0.17 -1.46
CA GLY A 201 8.19 0.71 -0.22
C GLY A 201 9.72 0.76 -0.25
#